data_AF-A0A3C0Q727-F1
#
_entry.id   AF-A0A3C0Q727-F1
#
_cell.length_a   1.000
_cell.length_b   1.000
_cell.length_c   1.000
_cell.angle_alpha   90.00
_cell.angle_beta   90.00
_cell.angle_gamma   90.00
#
_symmetry.space_group_name_H-M   'P 1'
#
loop_
_entity.id
_entity.type
_entity.pdbx_description
1 polymer ?
#
loop_
_entity_poly.entity_id
_entity_poly.type
_entity_poly.pdbx_seq_one_letter_code
_entity_poly.pdbx_strand_id
1 'polypeptide(L)'
;MAKDLKSICLVIRHDQYDRLQDMDINVSGFIRDIIDDRLSEHTITVNVTPETRMLYNQIVSTSPQGDSNIEPYLRDALKRLLQDRIEEMKSLQKSLK
;
A
#
# COMPACT_ATOMS: atom_id res chain seq x y z
N MET A 1 25.80 -6.41 15.06
CA MET A 1 25.17 -6.52 16.39
C MET A 1 23.90 -7.34 16.21
N ALA A 2 23.76 -8.48 16.91
CA ALA A 2 22.56 -9.29 16.82
C ALA A 2 21.38 -8.45 17.34
N LYS A 3 20.44 -8.10 16.47
CA LYS A 3 19.21 -7.41 16.88
C LYS A 3 18.46 -8.35 17.84
N ASP A 4 18.06 -7.83 18.99
CA ASP A 4 17.29 -8.56 19.98
C ASP A 4 15.92 -8.91 19.36
N LEU A 5 15.70 -10.18 19.00
CA LEU A 5 14.48 -10.61 18.29
C LEU A 5 13.40 -11.00 19.30
N LYS A 6 12.18 -10.50 19.09
CA LYS A 6 11.00 -10.91 19.87
C LYS A 6 10.14 -11.87 19.06
N SER A 7 9.75 -12.99 19.66
CA SER A 7 8.83 -13.95 19.06
C SER A 7 7.39 -13.46 19.10
N ILE A 8 6.66 -13.65 18.01
CA ILE A 8 5.23 -13.33 17.91
C ILE A 8 4.47 -14.64 17.69
N CYS A 9 3.43 -14.87 18.49
CA CYS A 9 2.49 -15.98 18.28
C CYS A 9 1.23 -15.43 17.64
N LEU A 10 0.79 -16.05 16.54
CA LEU A 10 -0.34 -15.59 15.75
C LEU A 10 -1.28 -16.77 15.51
N VAL A 11 -2.57 -16.51 15.71
CA VAL A 11 -3.64 -17.46 15.37
C VAL A 11 -4.26 -16.95 14.08
N ILE A 12 -4.21 -17.76 13.04
CA ILE A 12 -4.87 -17.49 11.77
C ILE A 12 -5.93 -18.55 11.50
N ARG A 13 -6.92 -18.22 10.70
CA ARG A 13 -7.95 -19.20 10.33
C ARG A 13 -7.39 -20.24 9.37
N HIS A 14 -7.97 -21.43 9.40
CA HIS A 14 -7.52 -22.56 8.59
C HIS A 14 -7.60 -22.25 7.09
N ASP A 15 -8.68 -21.62 6.62
CA ASP A 15 -8.85 -21.20 5.22
C ASP A 15 -7.76 -20.24 4.73
N GLN A 16 -7.21 -19.43 5.62
CA GLN A 16 -6.12 -18.51 5.30
C GLN A 16 -4.77 -19.23 5.29
N TYR A 17 -4.58 -20.18 6.20
CA TYR A 17 -3.38 -21.00 6.25
C TYR A 17 -3.24 -21.86 4.99
N ASP A 18 -4.32 -22.53 4.57
CA ASP A 18 -4.33 -23.38 3.38
C ASP A 18 -3.99 -22.55 2.13
N ARG A 19 -4.57 -21.35 1.99
CA ARG A 19 -4.24 -20.44 0.89
C ARG A 19 -2.80 -19.97 0.91
N LEU A 20 -2.21 -19.74 2.08
CA LEU A 20 -0.79 -19.36 2.20
C LEU A 20 0.12 -20.53 1.83
N GLN A 21 -0.28 -21.76 2.17
CA GLN A 21 0.43 -22.97 1.82
C GLN A 21 0.36 -23.25 0.30
N ASP A 22 -0.81 -23.07 -0.32
CA ASP A 22 -1.01 -23.21 -1.77
C ASP A 22 -0.16 -22.23 -2.58
N MET A 23 0.22 -21.10 -1.98
CA MET A 23 1.08 -20.09 -2.60
C MET A 23 2.58 -20.43 -2.47
N ASP A 24 2.94 -21.53 -1.79
CA ASP A 24 4.33 -21.94 -1.49
C ASP A 24 5.12 -20.86 -0.71
N ILE A 25 4.44 -20.12 0.16
CA ILE A 25 5.02 -18.99 0.91
C ILE A 25 5.36 -19.39 2.33
N ASN A 26 6.55 -19.01 2.79
CA ASN A 26 6.90 -19.07 4.20
C ASN A 26 6.11 -18.02 5.00
N VAL A 27 5.11 -18.46 5.77
CA VAL A 27 4.25 -17.60 6.60
C VAL A 27 5.05 -16.68 7.52
N SER A 28 6.14 -17.16 8.13
CA SER A 28 6.95 -16.34 9.03
C SER A 28 7.72 -15.23 8.30
N GLY A 29 8.14 -15.49 7.05
CA GLY A 29 8.75 -14.50 6.18
C GLY A 29 7.71 -13.47 5.72
N PHE A 30 6.58 -13.94 5.20
CA PHE A 30 5.48 -13.09 4.76
C PHE A 30 4.95 -12.15 5.85
N ILE A 31 4.78 -12.64 7.07
CA ILE A 31 4.35 -11.82 8.20
C ILE A 31 5.43 -10.81 8.59
N ARG A 32 6.72 -11.19 8.55
CA ARG A 32 7.81 -10.25 8.80
C ARG A 32 7.84 -9.15 7.76
N ASP A 33 7.73 -9.50 6.48
CA ASP A 33 7.74 -8.55 5.37
C ASP A 33 6.56 -7.58 5.48
N ILE A 34 5.36 -8.07 5.81
CA ILE A 34 4.20 -7.21 6.08
C ILE A 34 4.44 -6.27 7.26
N ILE A 35 5.03 -6.79 8.35
CA ILE A 35 5.33 -5.97 9.54
C ILE A 35 6.36 -4.90 9.18
N ASP A 36 7.43 -5.26 8.48
CA ASP A 36 8.48 -4.34 8.05
C ASP A 36 7.93 -3.29 7.07
N ASP A 37 7.11 -3.70 6.10
CA ASP A 37 6.43 -2.79 5.16
C ASP A 37 5.49 -1.83 5.88
N ARG A 38 4.76 -2.30 6.90
CA ARG A 38 3.80 -1.49 7.65
C ARG A 38 4.47 -0.57 8.67
N LEU A 39 5.65 -0.94 9.16
CA LEU A 39 6.46 -0.13 10.09
C LEU A 39 7.46 0.77 9.37
N SER A 40 7.64 0.61 8.06
CA SER A 40 8.41 1.51 7.23
C SER A 40 7.76 2.91 7.22
N GLU A 41 8.50 3.93 7.63
CA GLU A 41 8.05 5.33 7.60
C GLU A 41 7.83 5.87 6.18
N HIS A 42 8.26 5.12 5.15
CA HIS A 42 8.28 5.55 3.75
C HIS A 42 7.43 4.66 2.84
N THR A 43 6.70 3.69 3.38
CA THR A 43 5.84 2.79 2.60
C THR A 43 4.37 3.21 2.73
N ILE A 44 3.70 3.43 1.60
CA ILE A 44 2.26 3.71 1.56
C ILE A 44 1.54 2.49 0.98
N THR A 45 0.69 1.85 1.78
CA THR A 45 -0.21 0.79 1.30
C THR A 45 -1.55 1.38 0.92
N VAL A 46 -1.93 1.31 -0.36
CA VAL A 46 -3.22 1.80 -0.85
C VAL A 46 -4.08 0.62 -1.33
N ASN A 47 -5.28 0.50 -0.77
CA ASN A 47 -6.28 -0.43 -1.31
C ASN A 47 -6.92 0.21 -2.55
N VAL A 48 -6.78 -0.45 -3.70
CA VAL A 48 -7.29 0.03 -4.98
C VAL A 48 -8.28 -0.97 -5.58
N THR A 49 -9.09 -0.53 -6.55
CA THR A 49 -9.99 -1.42 -7.28
C THR A 49 -9.20 -2.37 -8.20
N PRO A 50 -9.81 -3.50 -8.64
CA PRO A 50 -9.17 -4.41 -9.58
C PRO A 50 -8.72 -3.72 -10.89
N GLU A 51 -9.53 -2.79 -11.40
CA GLU A 51 -9.21 -2.01 -12.61
C GLU A 51 -7.95 -1.16 -12.43
N THR A 52 -7.85 -0.44 -11.32
CA THR A 52 -6.66 0.36 -10.99
C THR A 52 -5.42 -0.53 -10.82
N ARG A 53 -5.58 -1.71 -10.21
CA ARG A 53 -4.49 -2.69 -10.09
C ARG A 53 -4.03 -3.21 -11.45
N MET A 54 -4.95 -3.50 -12.36
CA MET A 54 -4.61 -3.91 -13.73
C MET A 54 -3.84 -2.81 -14.47
N LEU A 55 -4.29 -1.56 -14.35
CA LEU A 55 -3.63 -0.41 -14.96
C LEU A 55 -2.23 -0.20 -14.40
N TYR A 56 -2.06 -0.27 -13.06
CA TYR A 56 -0.76 -0.23 -12.42
C TYR A 56 0.15 -1.34 -12.98
N ASN A 57 -0.32 -2.58 -13.02
CA ASN A 57 0.47 -3.68 -13.58
C ASN A 57 0.85 -3.41 -15.04
N GLN A 58 -0.06 -2.93 -15.88
CA GLN A 58 0.26 -2.63 -17.28
C GLN A 58 1.32 -1.54 -17.44
N ILE A 59 1.27 -0.48 -16.63
CA ILE A 59 2.19 0.66 -16.74
C ILE A 59 3.55 0.33 -16.12
N VAL A 60 3.55 -0.36 -14.99
CA VAL A 60 4.74 -0.56 -14.15
C VAL A 60 5.51 -1.80 -14.56
N SER A 61 4.84 -2.89 -14.96
CA SER A 61 5.53 -4.12 -15.41
C SER A 61 6.35 -3.91 -16.68
N THR A 62 6.07 -2.86 -17.45
CA THR A 62 6.80 -2.51 -18.68
C THR A 62 7.97 -1.54 -18.43
N SER A 63 8.09 -0.98 -17.21
CA SER A 63 9.10 0.02 -16.89
C SER A 63 10.28 -0.61 -16.14
N PRO A 64 11.51 -0.56 -16.68
CA PRO A 64 12.70 -1.15 -16.04
C PRO A 64 13.15 -0.43 -14.75
N GLN A 65 12.50 0.68 -14.37
CA GLN A 65 12.87 1.49 -13.21
C GLN A 65 11.89 1.38 -12.02
N GLY A 66 10.82 0.59 -12.14
CA GLY A 66 9.90 0.29 -11.03
C GLY A 66 9.27 1.50 -10.35
N ASP A 67 9.07 1.41 -9.03
CA ASP A 67 8.35 2.40 -8.20
C ASP A 67 8.98 3.79 -8.15
N SER A 68 10.29 3.90 -8.38
CA SER A 68 11.00 5.19 -8.39
C SER A 68 10.48 6.15 -9.46
N ASN A 69 9.91 5.62 -10.55
CA ASN A 69 9.27 6.45 -11.57
C ASN A 69 7.83 6.84 -11.23
N ILE A 70 7.19 6.14 -10.29
CA ILE A 70 5.78 6.37 -9.92
C ILE A 70 5.66 7.47 -8.89
N GLU A 71 6.63 7.56 -7.97
CA GLU A 71 6.63 8.50 -6.84
C GLU A 71 6.37 9.97 -7.25
N PRO A 72 6.99 10.51 -8.31
CA PRO A 72 6.70 11.88 -8.77
C PRO A 72 5.24 12.07 -9.22
N TYR A 73 4.69 11.10 -9.97
CA TYR A 73 3.30 11.17 -10.44
C TYR A 73 2.30 11.00 -9.30
N LEU A 74 2.61 10.12 -8.34
CA LEU A 74 1.80 9.95 -7.13
C LEU A 74 1.78 11.25 -6.32
N ARG A 75 2.94 11.89 -6.14
CA ARG A 75 3.06 13.18 -5.44
C ARG A 75 2.21 14.27 -6.10
N ASP A 76 2.21 14.33 -7.43
CA ASP A 76 1.40 15.32 -8.15
C ASP A 76 -0.10 15.00 -8.10
N ALA A 77 -0.49 13.72 -8.13
CA ALA A 77 -1.87 13.31 -7.90
C ALA A 77 -2.36 13.70 -6.49
N LEU A 78 -1.52 13.54 -5.46
CA LEU A 78 -1.84 13.97 -4.09
C LEU A 78 -2.02 15.49 -3.97
N LYS A 79 -1.20 16.30 -4.66
CA LYS A 79 -1.37 17.75 -4.71
C LYS A 79 -2.71 18.15 -5.34
N ARG A 80 -3.10 17.48 -6.43
CA ARG A 80 -4.40 17.71 -7.08
C ARG A 80 -5.56 17.35 -6.16
N LEU A 81 -5.49 16.17 -5.52
CA LEU A 81 -6.50 15.76 -4.55
C LEU A 81 -6.65 16.76 -3.40
N LEU A 82 -5.53 17.30 -2.87
CA LEU A 82 -5.56 18.34 -1.85
C LEU A 82 -6.26 19.62 -2.36
N GLN A 83 -5.95 20.04 -3.58
CA GLN A 83 -6.56 21.22 -4.20
C GLN A 83 -8.07 21.04 -4.37
N ASP A 84 -8.51 19.89 -4.86
CA ASP A 84 -9.94 19.59 -5.04
C ASP A 84 -10.68 19.62 -3.69
N ARG A 85 -10.08 19.04 -2.64
CA ARG A 85 -10.63 19.10 -1.27
C ARG A 85 -10.75 20.53 -0.74
N ILE A 86 -9.77 21.38 -1.02
CA ILE A 86 -9.81 22.79 -0.62
C ILE A 86 -10.95 23.51 -1.33
N GLU A 87 -11.13 23.30 -2.63
CA GLU A 87 -12.22 23.92 -3.39
C GLU A 87 -13.60 23.39 -2.98
N GLU A 88 -13.74 22.09 -2.71
CA GLU A 88 -14.94 21.51 -2.12
C GLU A 88 -15.28 22.21 -0.79
N MET A 89 -14.31 22.31 0.13
CA MET A 89 -14.51 22.95 1.44
C MET A 89 -14.85 24.44 1.32
N LYS A 90 -14.23 25.18 0.39
CA LYS A 90 -14.58 26.59 0.11
C LYS A 90 -15.99 26.71 -0.45
N SER A 91 -16.41 25.78 -1.32
CA SER A 91 -17.77 25.75 -1.89
C SER A 91 -18.81 25.50 -0.80
N LEU A 92 -18.54 24.55 0.09
CA LEU A 92 -19.34 24.26 1.29
C LEU A 92 -19.45 25.50 2.19
N GLN A 93 -18.33 26.17 2.49
CA GLN A 93 -18.32 27.40 3.29
C GLN A 93 -19.18 28.51 2.66
N LYS A 94 -19.15 28.66 1.33
CA LYS A 94 -20.01 29.62 0.61
C LYS A 94 -21.48 29.25 0.66
N SER A 95 -21.81 27.96 0.62
CA SER A 95 -23.21 27.48 0.69
C SER A 95 -23.82 27.58 2.09
N LEU A 96 -22.99 27.69 3.12
CA LEU A 96 -23.39 27.84 4.53
C LEU A 96 -23.51 29.31 4.98
N LYS A 97 -23.20 30.26 4.11
CA LYS A 97 -23.39 31.71 4.31
C LYS A 97 -24.64 32.18 3.58
#